data_AF-A0A9D3N045-F1
#
_entry.id   AF-A0A9D3N045-F1
#
_cell.length_a   1.000
_cell.length_b   1.000
_cell.length_c   1.000
_cell.angle_alpha   90.00
_cell.angle_beta   90.00
_cell.angle_gamma   90.00
#
_symmetry.space_group_name_H-M   'P 1'
#
loop_
_entity.id
_entity.type
_entity.pdbx_description
1 polymer ?
#
loop_
_entity_poly.entity_id
_entity_poly.type
_entity_poly.pdbx_seq_one_letter_code
_entity_poly.pdbx_strand_id
1 'polypeptide(L)'
;MPSNAKKVAFAEAGERSWCSTMELFRLFKMQFICHLFICYVFLVSGLIVNFLQLCTLPLWAINKQLARKVNCRLAYCISSQMVALLEWWSGTECTLYTDPESYPFYGKENAIVILNHNFEIDFLCGWTFCERFGVLGSSKVLAKKELAFVPVIGWMWYFLEIVFCKRKWEEDQKTVVQSLQRLKDYPENFWFLLYCEGTRFTQKKHKISMEVAEKKGLPKLKYHLLPRTKGFCVTVQHLRGTVTAVYDSTLNFRNNQIPTLLGILNGKKYHADLYVRRLPLDSIPENEAECAMWLHKLYQEKDELQEKYSLTGCFPGPTLTPPCRPWALLNWLFWILLLLFPLCLLLLRLFQSGSTFIIFTTVVLCFAASLGVRWMIGQTEINKGSSYGNKGGQLNNNA
;
A
#
# COMPACT_ATOMS: atom_id res chain seq x y z
N MET A 1 -7.00 -51.06 28.80
CA MET A 1 -6.68 -49.67 28.44
C MET A 1 -5.82 -49.60 27.17
N PRO A 2 -6.40 -49.55 25.94
CA PRO A 2 -5.65 -49.23 24.71
C PRO A 2 -6.20 -48.03 23.92
N SER A 3 -7.09 -47.20 24.49
CA SER A 3 -7.81 -46.14 23.74
C SER A 3 -7.00 -44.85 23.56
N ASN A 4 -6.05 -44.53 24.45
CA ASN A 4 -5.28 -43.28 24.37
C ASN A 4 -4.16 -43.32 23.33
N ALA A 5 -3.42 -44.43 23.21
CA ALA A 5 -2.33 -44.53 22.24
C ALA A 5 -2.80 -44.45 20.78
N LYS A 6 -3.97 -45.04 20.47
CA LYS A 6 -4.57 -44.92 19.13
C LYS A 6 -5.04 -43.49 18.85
N LYS A 7 -5.67 -42.81 19.81
CA LYS A 7 -6.11 -41.41 19.64
C LYS A 7 -4.94 -40.44 19.42
N VAL A 8 -3.85 -40.62 20.16
CA VAL A 8 -2.61 -39.83 19.99
C VAL A 8 -1.99 -40.11 18.62
N ALA A 9 -1.88 -41.37 18.19
CA ALA A 9 -1.35 -41.72 16.87
C ALA A 9 -2.23 -41.18 15.72
N PHE A 10 -3.55 -41.17 15.85
CA PHE A 10 -4.45 -40.57 14.85
C PHE A 10 -4.34 -39.03 14.82
N ALA A 11 -4.17 -38.38 15.98
CA ALA A 11 -3.95 -36.93 16.06
C ALA A 11 -2.61 -36.54 15.44
N GLU A 12 -1.54 -37.26 15.75
CA GLU A 12 -0.20 -37.04 15.18
C GLU A 12 -0.15 -37.34 13.68
N ALA A 13 -0.85 -38.37 13.21
CA ALA A 13 -0.96 -38.68 11.78
C ALA A 13 -1.78 -37.59 11.03
N GLY A 14 -2.82 -37.07 11.69
CA GLY A 14 -3.56 -35.89 11.25
C GLY A 14 -2.64 -34.69 11.11
N GLU A 15 -1.97 -34.27 12.19
CA GLU A 15 -1.05 -33.13 12.18
C GLU A 15 0.06 -33.27 11.13
N ARG A 16 0.66 -34.46 10.99
CA ARG A 16 1.69 -34.71 9.95
C ARG A 16 1.13 -34.58 8.53
N SER A 17 -0.07 -35.11 8.28
CA SER A 17 -0.75 -35.01 6.98
C SER A 17 -1.14 -33.56 6.64
N TRP A 18 -1.66 -32.82 7.62
CA TRP A 18 -1.97 -31.39 7.49
C TRP A 18 -0.71 -30.57 7.23
N CYS A 19 0.38 -30.83 7.96
CA CYS A 19 1.66 -30.14 7.78
C CYS A 19 2.25 -30.40 6.38
N SER A 20 2.22 -31.66 5.91
CA SER A 20 2.64 -32.04 4.56
C SER A 20 1.81 -31.37 3.46
N THR A 21 0.48 -31.27 3.65
CA THR A 21 -0.42 -30.60 2.70
C THR A 21 -0.16 -29.10 2.63
N MET A 22 0.08 -28.45 3.76
CA MET A 22 0.45 -27.02 3.81
C MET A 22 1.79 -26.75 3.13
N GLU A 23 2.75 -27.67 3.27
CA GLU A 23 4.05 -27.57 2.64
C GLU A 23 3.98 -27.76 1.11
N LEU A 24 3.20 -28.73 0.63
CA LEU A 24 2.88 -28.90 -0.79
C LEU A 24 2.22 -27.65 -1.38
N PHE A 25 1.26 -27.06 -0.70
CA PHE A 25 0.59 -25.84 -1.16
C PHE A 25 1.54 -24.64 -1.21
N ARG A 26 2.45 -24.53 -0.24
CA ARG A 26 3.50 -23.51 -0.26
C ARG A 26 4.45 -23.70 -1.44
N LEU A 27 4.91 -24.93 -1.69
CA LEU A 27 5.77 -25.26 -2.84
C LEU A 27 5.05 -24.96 -4.17
N PHE A 28 3.74 -25.20 -4.26
CA PHE A 28 2.93 -24.85 -5.41
C PHE A 28 2.87 -23.33 -5.65
N LYS A 29 2.68 -22.52 -4.61
CA LYS A 29 2.66 -21.05 -4.74
C LYS A 29 4.00 -20.47 -5.22
N MET A 30 5.11 -21.11 -4.87
CA MET A 30 6.45 -20.69 -5.27
C MET A 30 6.77 -21.00 -6.75
N GLN A 31 5.92 -21.77 -7.45
CA GLN A 31 6.17 -22.12 -8.83
C GLN A 31 6.12 -20.89 -9.74
N PHE A 32 7.12 -20.78 -10.63
CA PHE A 32 7.22 -19.66 -11.56
C PHE A 32 5.95 -19.49 -12.42
N ILE A 33 5.30 -20.59 -12.79
CA ILE A 33 4.06 -20.57 -13.57
C ILE A 33 2.90 -19.90 -12.80
N CYS A 34 2.80 -20.09 -11.48
CA CYS A 34 1.80 -19.44 -10.65
C CYS A 34 2.00 -17.93 -10.66
N HIS A 35 3.25 -17.47 -10.49
CA HIS A 35 3.57 -16.06 -10.58
C HIS A 35 3.25 -15.49 -11.96
N LEU A 36 3.57 -16.21 -13.05
CA LEU A 36 3.22 -15.79 -14.40
C LEU A 36 1.70 -15.60 -14.57
N PHE A 37 0.88 -16.53 -14.08
CA PHE A 37 -0.58 -16.40 -14.14
C PHE A 37 -1.10 -15.22 -13.32
N ILE A 38 -0.63 -15.05 -12.09
CA ILE A 38 -1.01 -13.90 -11.23
C ILE A 38 -0.67 -12.58 -11.93
N CYS A 39 0.54 -12.49 -12.50
CA CYS A 39 1.00 -11.30 -13.19
C CYS A 39 0.23 -11.05 -14.48
N TYR A 40 -0.05 -12.09 -15.26
CA TYR A 40 -0.87 -12.01 -16.46
C TYR A 40 -2.26 -11.47 -16.13
N VAL A 41 -2.94 -12.07 -15.14
CA VAL A 41 -4.28 -11.64 -14.72
C VAL A 41 -4.25 -10.19 -14.26
N PHE A 42 -3.32 -9.81 -13.40
CA PHE A 42 -3.19 -8.44 -12.90
C PHE A 42 -2.93 -7.42 -14.02
N LEU A 43 -1.98 -7.70 -14.91
CA LEU A 43 -1.60 -6.78 -15.99
C LEU A 43 -2.71 -6.65 -17.03
N VAL A 44 -3.26 -7.76 -17.51
CA VAL A 44 -4.28 -7.73 -18.58
C VAL A 44 -5.58 -7.14 -18.06
N SER A 45 -6.06 -7.55 -16.88
CA SER A 45 -7.23 -6.92 -16.27
C SER A 45 -6.99 -5.43 -16.00
N GLY A 46 -5.80 -5.07 -15.50
CA GLY A 46 -5.42 -3.68 -15.24
C GLY A 46 -5.42 -2.81 -16.50
N LEU A 47 -4.92 -3.34 -17.62
CA LEU A 47 -4.94 -2.65 -18.91
C LEU A 47 -6.37 -2.50 -19.45
N ILE A 48 -7.21 -3.53 -19.31
CA ILE A 48 -8.64 -3.45 -19.67
C ILE A 48 -9.33 -2.37 -18.83
N VAL A 49 -9.11 -2.36 -17.51
CA VAL A 49 -9.70 -1.35 -16.62
C VAL A 49 -9.19 0.05 -16.96
N ASN A 50 -7.90 0.23 -17.23
CA ASN A 50 -7.36 1.53 -17.64
C ASN A 50 -7.94 2.02 -18.96
N PHE A 51 -8.21 1.11 -19.91
CA PHE A 51 -8.93 1.46 -21.13
C PHE A 51 -10.36 1.93 -20.80
N LEU A 52 -11.06 1.25 -19.90
CA LEU A 52 -12.38 1.70 -19.43
C LEU A 52 -12.29 3.07 -18.72
N GLN A 53 -11.24 3.33 -17.94
CA GLN A 53 -11.01 4.65 -17.34
C GLN A 53 -10.79 5.72 -18.41
N LEU A 54 -10.05 5.42 -19.47
CA LEU A 54 -9.91 6.32 -20.62
C LEU A 54 -11.25 6.61 -21.29
N CYS A 55 -12.12 5.62 -21.41
CA CYS A 55 -13.49 5.81 -21.91
C CYS A 55 -14.37 6.68 -21.00
N THR A 56 -13.93 7.02 -19.77
CA THR A 56 -14.64 7.99 -18.91
C THR A 56 -14.34 9.45 -19.24
N LEU A 57 -13.39 9.76 -20.14
CA LEU A 57 -13.06 11.15 -20.50
C LEU A 57 -14.24 11.95 -21.09
N PRO A 58 -15.09 11.41 -21.98
CA PRO A 58 -16.30 12.11 -22.42
C PRO A 58 -17.26 12.36 -21.25
N LEU A 59 -17.41 11.37 -20.36
CA LEU A 59 -18.24 11.48 -19.16
C LEU A 59 -17.72 12.57 -18.21
N TRP A 60 -16.40 12.76 -18.12
CA TRP A 60 -15.79 13.82 -17.32
C TRP A 60 -16.25 15.21 -17.76
N ALA A 61 -16.34 15.45 -19.07
CA ALA A 61 -16.80 16.73 -19.62
C ALA A 61 -18.28 17.00 -19.34
N ILE A 62 -19.12 15.95 -19.30
CA ILE A 62 -20.57 16.06 -19.08
C ILE A 62 -20.91 16.10 -17.58
N ASN A 63 -20.33 15.17 -16.81
CA ASN A 63 -20.56 15.01 -15.38
C ASN A 63 -19.30 14.50 -14.68
N LYS A 64 -18.44 15.45 -14.30
CA LYS A 64 -17.20 15.23 -13.54
C LYS A 64 -17.42 14.35 -12.29
N GLN A 65 -18.51 14.56 -11.55
CA GLN A 65 -18.76 13.85 -10.30
C GLN A 65 -19.10 12.37 -10.56
N LEU A 66 -19.90 12.09 -11.57
CA LEU A 66 -20.18 10.73 -11.99
C LEU A 66 -18.92 10.04 -12.53
N ALA A 67 -18.12 10.75 -13.35
CA ALA A 67 -16.84 10.23 -13.83
C ALA A 67 -15.90 9.85 -12.68
N ARG A 68 -15.80 10.69 -11.63
CA ARG A 68 -15.03 10.38 -10.42
C ARG A 68 -15.54 9.12 -9.70
N LYS A 69 -16.85 9.00 -9.48
CA LYS A 69 -17.45 7.81 -8.85
C LYS A 69 -17.16 6.54 -9.65
N VAL A 70 -17.32 6.59 -10.98
CA VAL A 70 -17.00 5.46 -11.86
C VAL A 70 -15.52 5.11 -11.78
N ASN A 71 -14.62 6.10 -11.84
CA ASN A 71 -13.18 5.86 -11.72
C ASN A 71 -12.77 5.29 -10.36
N CYS A 72 -13.47 5.63 -9.27
CA CYS A 72 -13.26 4.97 -7.98
C CYS A 72 -13.61 3.47 -8.01
N ARG A 73 -14.70 3.09 -8.69
CA ARG A 73 -15.07 1.67 -8.83
C ARG A 73 -14.13 0.92 -9.77
N LEU A 74 -13.70 1.56 -10.86
CA LEU A 74 -12.69 1.00 -11.77
C LEU A 74 -11.34 0.82 -11.04
N ALA A 75 -10.88 1.82 -10.31
CA ALA A 75 -9.64 1.70 -9.55
C ALA A 75 -9.71 0.59 -8.49
N TYR A 76 -10.87 0.42 -7.83
CA TYR A 76 -11.11 -0.71 -6.94
C TYR A 76 -10.86 -2.07 -7.62
N CYS A 77 -11.29 -2.26 -8.88
CA CYS A 77 -11.05 -3.50 -9.61
C CYS A 77 -9.56 -3.84 -9.77
N ILE A 78 -8.68 -2.84 -9.82
CA ILE A 78 -7.22 -3.02 -9.90
C ILE A 78 -6.65 -3.23 -8.50
N SER A 79 -6.89 -2.28 -7.58
CA SER A 79 -6.25 -2.30 -6.26
C SER A 79 -6.70 -3.47 -5.39
N SER A 80 -7.96 -3.92 -5.53
CA SER A 80 -8.47 -5.06 -4.76
C SER A 80 -7.81 -6.38 -5.14
N GLN A 81 -7.25 -6.53 -6.34
CA GLN A 81 -6.45 -7.71 -6.69
C GLN A 81 -5.15 -7.79 -5.89
N MET A 82 -4.54 -6.63 -5.57
CA MET A 82 -3.37 -6.59 -4.68
C MET A 82 -3.75 -6.92 -3.24
N VAL A 83 -4.90 -6.46 -2.77
CA VAL A 83 -5.44 -6.86 -1.45
C VAL A 83 -5.74 -8.36 -1.42
N ALA A 84 -6.30 -8.91 -2.50
CA ALA A 84 -6.55 -10.34 -2.65
C ALA A 84 -5.23 -11.15 -2.58
N LEU A 85 -4.18 -10.64 -3.24
CA LEU A 85 -2.85 -11.21 -3.18
C LEU A 85 -2.25 -11.18 -1.75
N LEU A 86 -2.45 -10.10 -1.00
CA LEU A 86 -2.00 -10.01 0.39
C LEU A 86 -2.78 -10.98 1.29
N GLU A 87 -4.09 -10.77 1.44
CA GLU A 87 -4.88 -11.46 2.46
C GLU A 87 -5.17 -12.92 2.10
N TRP A 88 -5.56 -13.19 0.85
CA TRP A 88 -6.11 -14.48 0.45
C TRP A 88 -5.05 -15.41 -0.14
N TRP A 89 -4.16 -14.88 -0.99
CA TRP A 89 -3.09 -15.69 -1.56
C TRP A 89 -1.97 -15.96 -0.55
N SER A 90 -1.43 -14.93 0.10
CA SER A 90 -0.34 -15.16 1.06
C SER A 90 -0.82 -15.58 2.45
N GLY A 91 -2.11 -15.36 2.75
CA GLY A 91 -2.67 -15.61 4.08
C GLY A 91 -2.19 -14.59 5.13
N THR A 92 -1.65 -13.44 4.70
CA THR A 92 -1.12 -12.41 5.60
C THR A 92 -2.26 -11.83 6.44
N GLU A 93 -2.01 -11.74 7.75
CA GLU A 93 -2.97 -11.20 8.70
C GLU A 93 -2.61 -9.75 9.07
N CYS A 94 -3.62 -8.89 9.13
CA CYS A 94 -3.50 -7.50 9.53
C CYS A 94 -4.39 -7.26 10.76
N THR A 95 -3.76 -6.99 11.91
CA THR A 95 -4.42 -6.69 13.18
C THR A 95 -4.54 -5.18 13.35
N LEU A 96 -5.73 -4.68 13.69
CA LEU A 96 -5.96 -3.27 14.01
C LEU A 96 -5.98 -3.06 15.52
N TYR A 97 -5.05 -2.26 16.04
CA TYR A 97 -5.05 -1.73 17.39
C TYR A 97 -5.60 -0.31 17.33
N THR A 98 -6.74 -0.08 17.98
CA THR A 98 -7.37 1.23 17.92
C THR A 98 -8.34 1.40 19.08
N ASP A 99 -8.57 2.65 19.46
CA ASP A 99 -9.55 2.99 20.47
C ASP A 99 -10.99 2.74 19.93
N PRO A 100 -11.87 2.06 20.69
CA PRO A 100 -13.24 1.77 20.26
C PRO A 100 -14.06 3.01 19.91
N GLU A 101 -13.80 4.16 20.52
CA GLU A 101 -14.54 5.40 20.21
C GLU A 101 -14.17 5.97 18.83
N SER A 102 -12.95 5.71 18.36
CA SER A 102 -12.50 6.14 17.03
C SER A 102 -13.05 5.25 15.90
N TYR A 103 -13.33 3.98 16.20
CA TYR A 103 -13.71 2.97 15.19
C TYR A 103 -14.92 3.34 14.31
N PRO A 104 -16.03 3.89 14.83
CA PRO A 104 -17.21 4.24 14.03
C PRO A 104 -16.97 5.28 12.93
N PHE A 105 -15.91 6.10 13.07
CA PHE A 105 -15.57 7.14 12.09
C PHE A 105 -14.85 6.60 10.84
N TYR A 106 -14.17 5.46 10.97
CA TYR A 106 -13.35 4.92 9.90
C TYR A 106 -14.18 4.57 8.65
N GLY A 107 -13.79 5.16 7.52
CA GLY A 107 -14.47 5.01 6.22
C GLY A 107 -15.72 5.87 6.07
N LYS A 108 -16.14 6.59 7.12
CA LYS A 108 -17.33 7.45 7.13
C LYS A 108 -17.01 8.93 7.05
N GLU A 109 -15.74 9.30 7.05
CA GLU A 109 -15.26 10.67 6.88
C GLU A 109 -14.01 10.73 6.00
N ASN A 110 -13.70 11.92 5.50
CA ASN A 110 -12.41 12.20 4.88
C ASN A 110 -11.34 12.36 5.95
N ALA A 111 -10.20 11.70 5.76
CA ALA A 111 -9.10 11.73 6.73
C ALA A 111 -7.75 11.90 6.05
N ILE A 112 -6.81 12.58 6.72
CA ILE A 112 -5.38 12.51 6.38
C ILE A 112 -4.80 11.35 7.17
N VAL A 113 -4.09 10.43 6.53
CA VAL A 113 -3.43 9.30 7.19
C VAL A 113 -1.93 9.57 7.25
N ILE A 114 -1.34 9.54 8.45
CA ILE A 114 0.12 9.60 8.62
C ILE A 114 0.60 8.20 8.97
N LEU A 115 1.45 7.63 8.12
CA LEU A 115 2.01 6.29 8.33
C LEU A 115 3.54 6.37 8.40
N ASN A 116 4.16 5.59 9.29
CA ASN A 116 5.61 5.35 9.25
C ASN A 116 5.99 4.59 7.98
N HIS A 117 7.22 4.77 7.49
CA HIS A 117 7.63 4.21 6.21
C HIS A 117 8.82 3.26 6.36
N ASN A 118 8.58 2.04 6.84
CA ASN A 118 9.68 1.12 7.18
C ASN A 118 9.80 -0.04 6.20
N PHE A 119 8.70 -0.52 5.63
CA PHE A 119 8.68 -1.77 4.89
C PHE A 119 8.27 -1.59 3.43
N GLU A 120 8.61 -2.60 2.62
CA GLU A 120 8.31 -2.57 1.20
C GLU A 120 6.79 -2.52 0.96
N ILE A 121 6.04 -3.29 1.76
CA ILE A 121 4.59 -3.50 1.61
C ILE A 121 3.72 -2.61 2.51
N ASP A 122 4.26 -1.53 3.08
CA ASP A 122 3.49 -0.60 3.94
C ASP A 122 2.16 -0.17 3.29
N PHE A 123 2.24 0.20 2.00
CA PHE A 123 1.09 0.64 1.22
C PHE A 123 0.03 -0.46 1.04
N LEU A 124 0.47 -1.73 0.97
CA LEU A 124 -0.42 -2.87 0.74
C LEU A 124 -1.19 -3.24 2.01
N CYS A 125 -0.54 -3.15 3.17
CA CYS A 125 -1.22 -3.21 4.47
C CYS A 125 -2.18 -2.03 4.62
N GLY A 126 -1.78 -0.81 4.28
CA GLY A 126 -2.68 0.36 4.28
C GLY A 126 -3.92 0.17 3.39
N TRP A 127 -3.74 -0.37 2.17
CA TRP A 127 -4.85 -0.71 1.28
C TRP A 127 -5.77 -1.79 1.82
N THR A 128 -5.25 -2.75 2.58
CA THR A 128 -6.07 -3.76 3.25
C THR A 128 -7.02 -3.14 4.26
N PHE A 129 -6.58 -2.14 5.03
CA PHE A 129 -7.50 -1.38 5.89
C PHE A 129 -8.48 -0.54 5.09
N CYS A 130 -8.03 0.11 4.00
CA CYS A 130 -8.94 0.84 3.11
C CYS A 130 -10.02 -0.07 2.51
N GLU A 131 -9.70 -1.32 2.19
CA GLU A 131 -10.66 -2.34 1.72
C GLU A 131 -11.73 -2.58 2.78
N ARG A 132 -11.30 -2.89 4.00
CA ARG A 132 -12.18 -3.24 5.11
C ARG A 132 -13.13 -2.10 5.51
N PHE A 133 -12.69 -0.85 5.36
CA PHE A 133 -13.51 0.34 5.63
C PHE A 133 -14.19 0.94 4.39
N GLY A 134 -14.03 0.33 3.21
CA GLY A 134 -14.79 0.70 2.01
C GLY A 134 -14.29 1.94 1.27
N VAL A 135 -13.04 2.35 1.49
CA VAL A 135 -12.42 3.54 0.85
C VAL A 135 -11.26 3.20 -0.07
N LEU A 136 -11.03 1.91 -0.38
CA LEU A 136 -9.91 1.48 -1.23
C LEU A 136 -9.87 2.20 -2.59
N GLY A 137 -10.99 2.23 -3.30
CA GLY A 137 -11.11 2.86 -4.62
C GLY A 137 -11.07 4.39 -4.62
N SER A 138 -11.21 5.02 -3.45
CA SER A 138 -11.12 6.48 -3.28
C SER A 138 -9.85 6.90 -2.53
N SER A 139 -9.03 5.96 -2.05
CA SER A 139 -7.80 6.24 -1.31
C SER A 139 -6.85 7.14 -2.12
N LYS A 140 -6.20 8.07 -1.42
CA LYS A 140 -5.29 9.06 -1.99
C LYS A 140 -3.92 8.94 -1.33
N VAL A 141 -2.89 9.39 -2.04
CA VAL A 141 -1.52 9.44 -1.53
C VAL A 141 -0.78 10.60 -2.16
N LEU A 142 0.16 11.21 -1.43
CA LEU A 142 1.17 12.06 -2.02
C LEU A 142 2.29 11.18 -2.61
N ALA A 143 2.26 10.95 -3.92
CA ALA A 143 3.13 10.01 -4.62
C ALA A 143 4.30 10.70 -5.34
N LYS A 144 5.40 9.96 -5.49
CA LYS A 144 6.54 10.36 -6.33
C LYS A 144 6.11 10.40 -7.82
N LYS A 145 6.46 11.46 -8.56
CA LYS A 145 6.04 11.68 -9.96
C LYS A 145 6.39 10.52 -10.88
N GLU A 146 7.52 9.88 -10.67
CA GLU A 146 7.97 8.74 -11.47
C GLU A 146 6.99 7.56 -11.40
N LEU A 147 6.20 7.44 -10.32
CA LEU A 147 5.17 6.40 -10.19
C LEU A 147 3.98 6.62 -11.14
N ALA A 148 3.77 7.84 -11.65
CA ALA A 148 2.73 8.10 -12.65
C ALA A 148 2.99 7.35 -13.98
N PHE A 149 4.24 7.01 -14.25
CA PHE A 149 4.64 6.30 -15.47
C PHE A 149 4.65 4.78 -15.32
N VAL A 150 4.40 4.25 -14.12
CA VAL A 150 4.28 2.81 -13.91
C VAL A 150 2.96 2.35 -14.56
N PRO A 151 3.00 1.43 -15.55
CA PRO A 151 1.79 0.94 -16.20
C PRO A 151 0.81 0.32 -15.19
N VAL A 152 -0.47 0.29 -15.55
CA VAL A 152 -1.57 -0.14 -14.67
C VAL A 152 -1.77 0.81 -13.49
N ILE A 153 -0.88 0.81 -12.51
CA ILE A 153 -1.01 1.55 -11.25
C ILE A 153 -0.90 3.07 -11.43
N GLY A 154 0.10 3.56 -12.15
CA GLY A 154 0.32 4.99 -12.36
C GLY A 154 -0.82 5.64 -13.13
N TRP A 155 -1.38 4.93 -14.12
CA TRP A 155 -2.52 5.41 -14.90
C TRP A 155 -3.82 5.33 -14.09
N MET A 156 -4.03 4.26 -13.31
CA MET A 156 -5.13 4.20 -12.33
C MET A 156 -5.09 5.41 -11.39
N TRP A 157 -3.92 5.74 -10.87
CA TRP A 157 -3.71 6.90 -10.00
C TRP A 157 -3.94 8.24 -10.70
N TYR A 158 -3.62 8.35 -11.98
CA TYR A 158 -3.94 9.54 -12.78
C TYR A 158 -5.46 9.80 -12.80
N PHE A 159 -6.27 8.77 -13.11
CA PHE A 159 -7.74 8.88 -13.13
C PHE A 159 -8.37 9.06 -11.75
N LEU A 160 -7.64 8.69 -10.69
CA LEU A 160 -8.02 9.00 -9.30
C LEU A 160 -7.59 10.41 -8.85
N GLU A 161 -6.97 11.23 -9.69
CA GLU A 161 -6.45 12.54 -9.31
C GLU A 161 -5.46 12.48 -8.13
N ILE A 162 -4.62 11.44 -8.09
CA ILE A 162 -3.53 11.31 -7.10
C ILE A 162 -2.55 12.47 -7.24
N VAL A 163 -2.02 12.94 -6.11
CA VAL A 163 -1.08 14.06 -6.07
C VAL A 163 0.33 13.54 -6.34
N PHE A 164 0.89 13.88 -7.50
CA PHE A 164 2.25 13.51 -7.90
C PHE A 164 3.24 14.65 -7.66
N CYS A 165 4.37 14.37 -6.99
CA CYS A 165 5.42 15.36 -6.69
C CYS A 165 6.81 14.90 -7.17
N LYS A 166 7.61 15.84 -7.69
CA LYS A 166 9.02 15.63 -8.05
C LYS A 166 9.94 15.57 -6.81
N ARG A 167 9.41 15.91 -5.64
CA ARG A 167 10.12 16.03 -4.34
C ARG A 167 11.08 17.22 -4.32
N LYS A 168 10.68 18.30 -4.98
CA LYS A 168 11.35 19.61 -4.95
C LYS A 168 10.27 20.66 -4.77
N TRP A 169 10.25 21.26 -3.58
CA TRP A 169 9.14 22.11 -3.15
C TRP A 169 8.84 23.24 -4.14
N GLU A 170 9.89 23.88 -4.65
CA GLU A 170 9.84 25.03 -5.55
C GLU A 170 9.16 24.66 -6.88
N GLU A 171 9.32 23.41 -7.34
CA GLU A 171 8.68 22.91 -8.56
C GLU A 171 7.28 22.34 -8.31
N ASP A 172 7.02 21.84 -7.10
CA ASP A 172 5.81 21.07 -6.77
C ASP A 172 4.70 21.91 -6.16
N GLN A 173 5.02 23.02 -5.46
CA GLN A 173 4.06 23.79 -4.64
C GLN A 173 2.74 24.06 -5.36
N LYS A 174 2.81 24.67 -6.55
CA LYS A 174 1.61 25.03 -7.33
C LYS A 174 0.77 23.79 -7.67
N THR A 175 1.42 22.72 -8.15
CA THR A 175 0.74 21.49 -8.59
C THR A 175 0.10 20.74 -7.42
N VAL A 176 0.79 20.69 -6.28
CA VAL A 176 0.30 20.06 -5.04
C VAL A 176 -0.92 20.82 -4.53
N VAL A 177 -0.83 22.15 -4.40
CA VAL A 177 -1.94 23.00 -3.95
C VAL A 177 -3.17 22.84 -4.85
N GLN A 178 -3.00 22.93 -6.17
CA GLN A 178 -4.10 22.75 -7.11
C GLN A 178 -4.73 21.36 -7.02
N SER A 179 -3.92 20.32 -6.80
CA SER A 179 -4.43 18.95 -6.68
C SER A 179 -5.19 18.74 -5.37
N LEU A 180 -4.72 19.29 -4.25
CA LEU A 180 -5.45 19.27 -2.98
C LEU A 180 -6.77 20.03 -3.07
N GLN A 181 -6.79 21.19 -3.72
CA GLN A 181 -8.01 21.97 -3.96
C GLN A 181 -9.05 21.17 -4.76
N ARG A 182 -8.63 20.38 -5.75
CA ARG A 182 -9.53 19.49 -6.52
C ARG A 182 -10.15 18.36 -5.70
N LEU A 183 -9.63 18.06 -4.51
CA LEU A 183 -10.20 17.04 -3.62
C LEU A 183 -11.32 17.59 -2.73
N LYS A 184 -11.48 18.92 -2.64
CA LYS A 184 -12.54 19.53 -1.81
C LYS A 184 -13.95 19.14 -2.23
N ASP A 185 -14.16 18.93 -3.53
CA ASP A 185 -15.44 18.51 -4.13
C ASP A 185 -15.43 17.03 -4.55
N TYR A 186 -14.58 16.19 -3.94
CA TYR A 186 -14.53 14.76 -4.29
C TYR A 186 -15.76 14.01 -3.76
N PRO A 187 -16.44 13.17 -4.58
CA PRO A 187 -17.77 12.68 -4.26
C PRO A 187 -17.82 11.45 -3.35
N GLU A 188 -16.66 10.92 -2.93
CA GLU A 188 -16.51 9.74 -2.09
C GLU A 188 -15.61 10.10 -0.92
N ASN A 189 -15.88 9.51 0.26
CA ASN A 189 -14.95 9.62 1.38
C ASN A 189 -13.59 9.07 0.98
N PHE A 190 -12.52 9.79 1.28
CA PHE A 190 -11.16 9.40 0.94
C PHE A 190 -10.22 9.50 2.14
N TRP A 191 -9.23 8.63 2.15
CA TRP A 191 -8.10 8.68 3.06
C TRP A 191 -6.86 9.13 2.31
N PHE A 192 -6.28 10.25 2.73
CA PHE A 192 -5.13 10.88 2.09
C PHE A 192 -3.84 10.51 2.83
N LEU A 193 -3.11 9.55 2.29
CA LEU A 193 -1.89 9.02 2.89
C LEU A 193 -0.69 9.95 2.69
N LEU A 194 0.01 10.20 3.80
CA LEU A 194 1.29 10.88 3.88
C LEU A 194 2.31 9.99 4.61
N TYR A 195 3.48 9.84 3.99
CA TYR A 195 4.69 9.38 4.67
C TYR A 195 5.54 10.60 5.00
N CYS A 196 5.34 11.19 6.19
CA CYS A 196 6.02 12.44 6.54
C CYS A 196 7.54 12.27 6.66
N GLU A 197 8.07 11.06 6.87
CA GLU A 197 9.51 10.76 6.77
C GLU A 197 10.09 11.04 5.36
N GLY A 198 9.23 11.00 4.33
CA GLY A 198 9.56 11.31 2.94
C GLY A 198 10.41 10.25 2.21
N THR A 199 10.79 9.17 2.90
CA THR A 199 11.55 8.05 2.35
C THR A 199 11.49 6.87 3.30
N ARG A 200 11.68 5.64 2.79
CA ARG A 200 11.74 4.47 3.67
C ARG A 200 12.94 4.52 4.60
N PHE A 201 12.72 4.11 5.85
CA PHE A 201 13.74 3.98 6.88
C PHE A 201 14.85 3.03 6.43
N THR A 202 16.10 3.48 6.63
CA THR A 202 17.29 2.62 6.58
C THR A 202 18.28 3.14 7.61
N GLN A 203 19.16 2.28 8.12
CA GLN A 203 20.16 2.71 9.11
C GLN A 203 21.02 3.88 8.61
N LYS A 204 21.36 3.90 7.32
CA LYS A 204 22.10 5.01 6.71
C LYS A 204 21.32 6.32 6.73
N LYS A 205 20.04 6.30 6.32
CA LYS A 205 19.19 7.50 6.30
C LYS A 205 18.86 7.97 7.71
N HIS A 206 18.72 7.05 8.65
CA HIS A 206 18.50 7.36 10.06
C HIS A 206 19.67 8.14 10.66
N LYS A 207 20.91 7.67 10.50
CA LYS A 207 22.12 8.41 10.93
C LYS A 207 22.12 9.86 10.43
N ILE A 208 21.87 10.04 9.14
CA ILE A 208 21.83 11.36 8.49
C ILE A 208 20.67 12.21 9.02
N SER A 209 19.51 11.59 9.23
CA SER A 209 18.37 12.28 9.84
C SER A 209 18.67 12.75 11.26
N MET A 210 19.46 11.99 12.04
CA MET A 210 19.85 12.36 13.40
C MET A 210 20.92 13.46 13.43
N GLU A 211 21.84 13.49 12.46
CA GLU A 211 22.76 14.63 12.27
C GLU A 211 21.98 15.92 11.95
N VAL A 212 20.92 15.82 11.14
CA VAL A 212 20.04 16.96 10.85
C VAL A 212 19.26 17.39 12.09
N ALA A 213 18.81 16.43 12.91
CA ALA A 213 18.12 16.73 14.17
C ALA A 213 19.01 17.57 15.10
N GLU A 214 20.24 17.12 15.31
CA GLU A 214 21.23 17.80 16.13
C GLU A 214 21.53 19.21 15.64
N LYS A 215 21.77 19.38 14.33
CA LYS A 215 22.02 20.71 13.72
C LYS A 215 20.85 21.67 13.85
N LYS A 216 19.62 21.15 13.87
CA LYS A 216 18.38 21.95 14.02
C LYS A 216 17.94 22.10 15.48
N GLY A 217 18.68 21.55 16.44
CA GLY A 217 18.27 21.56 17.86
C GLY A 217 16.99 20.75 18.12
N LEU A 218 16.66 19.78 17.26
CA LEU A 218 15.49 18.92 17.41
C LEU A 218 15.87 17.62 18.17
N PRO A 219 14.93 17.04 18.96
CA PRO A 219 15.14 15.75 19.60
C PRO A 219 15.51 14.64 18.58
N LYS A 220 16.48 13.79 18.96
CA LYS A 220 16.86 12.61 18.18
C LYS A 220 15.81 11.51 18.39
N LEU A 221 15.36 10.90 17.29
CA LEU A 221 14.43 9.77 17.28
C LEU A 221 15.21 8.46 17.09
N LYS A 222 14.77 7.37 17.72
CA LYS A 222 15.46 6.07 17.68
C LYS A 222 14.96 5.15 16.57
N TYR A 223 13.67 5.20 16.25
CA TYR A 223 13.00 4.27 15.34
C TYR A 223 12.41 4.91 14.09
N HIS A 224 12.28 6.24 14.06
CA HIS A 224 11.77 6.99 12.90
C HIS A 224 12.80 7.97 12.34
N LEU A 225 12.63 8.36 11.07
CA LEU A 225 13.29 9.55 10.54
C LEU A 225 12.58 10.82 11.03
N LEU A 226 13.28 11.95 11.02
CA LEU A 226 12.65 13.23 11.27
C LEU A 226 11.59 13.52 10.19
N PRO A 227 10.37 13.94 10.59
CA PRO A 227 9.33 14.25 9.63
C PRO A 227 9.66 15.53 8.84
N ARG A 228 9.29 15.51 7.56
CA ARG A 228 9.24 16.67 6.68
C ARG A 228 7.87 17.32 6.83
N THR A 229 7.87 18.51 7.38
CA THR A 229 6.65 19.21 7.84
C THR A 229 5.88 19.84 6.70
N LYS A 230 6.57 20.46 5.74
CA LYS A 230 5.97 21.27 4.66
C LYS A 230 4.82 20.60 3.91
N GLY A 231 5.00 19.34 3.48
CA GLY A 231 3.96 18.59 2.77
C GLY A 231 2.73 18.32 3.64
N PHE A 232 2.94 18.04 4.92
CA PHE A 232 1.86 17.86 5.89
C PHE A 232 1.12 19.18 6.16
N CYS A 233 1.85 20.26 6.49
CA CYS A 233 1.26 21.58 6.78
C CYS A 233 0.40 22.07 5.60
N VAL A 234 0.91 21.97 4.37
CA VAL A 234 0.16 22.37 3.17
C VAL A 234 -1.06 21.48 2.94
N THR A 235 -0.95 20.17 3.19
CA THR A 235 -2.10 19.25 3.08
C THR A 235 -3.19 19.60 4.09
N VAL A 236 -2.83 19.80 5.37
CA VAL A 236 -3.77 20.21 6.41
C VAL A 236 -4.44 21.53 6.04
N GLN A 237 -3.65 22.56 5.71
CA GLN A 237 -4.17 23.89 5.37
C GLN A 237 -5.17 23.84 4.20
N HIS A 238 -4.88 23.06 3.15
CA HIS A 238 -5.71 23.04 1.95
C HIS A 238 -6.89 22.06 2.04
N LEU A 239 -6.86 21.09 2.96
CA LEU A 239 -7.97 20.16 3.19
C LEU A 239 -8.81 20.50 4.44
N ARG A 240 -8.47 21.55 5.19
CA ARG A 240 -9.36 22.12 6.22
C ARG A 240 -10.73 22.44 5.63
N GLY A 241 -11.77 22.05 6.36
CA GLY A 241 -13.17 22.13 5.94
C GLY A 241 -13.64 20.96 5.05
N THR A 242 -12.74 20.10 4.56
CA THR A 242 -13.08 18.89 3.79
C THR A 242 -12.76 17.61 4.57
N VAL A 243 -11.58 17.58 5.19
CA VAL A 243 -11.13 16.52 6.10
C VAL A 243 -11.54 16.86 7.52
N THR A 244 -11.95 15.86 8.29
CA THR A 244 -12.38 16.02 9.69
C THR A 244 -11.35 15.54 10.71
N ALA A 245 -10.42 14.68 10.30
CA ALA A 245 -9.44 14.09 11.20
C ALA A 245 -8.10 13.74 10.52
N VAL A 246 -7.06 13.65 11.34
CA VAL A 246 -5.82 12.94 11.04
C VAL A 246 -5.87 11.56 11.71
N TYR A 247 -5.65 10.51 10.93
CA TYR A 247 -5.44 9.16 11.43
C TYR A 247 -3.94 8.93 11.57
N ASP A 248 -3.49 9.04 12.81
CA ASP A 248 -2.11 8.79 13.16
C ASP A 248 -1.87 7.29 13.27
N SER A 249 -1.12 6.73 12.31
CA SER A 249 -0.99 5.29 12.10
C SER A 249 0.46 4.81 12.21
N THR A 250 0.68 3.68 12.87
CA THR A 250 2.01 3.04 12.97
C THR A 250 1.89 1.57 12.64
N LEU A 251 2.60 1.12 11.60
CA LEU A 251 2.64 -0.25 11.13
C LEU A 251 3.93 -0.92 11.60
N ASN A 252 3.79 -2.14 12.10
CA ASN A 252 4.91 -3.02 12.38
C ASN A 252 4.58 -4.48 12.04
N PHE A 253 5.62 -5.32 11.96
CA PHE A 253 5.49 -6.75 11.69
C PHE A 253 6.04 -7.54 12.87
N ARG A 254 5.28 -8.54 13.31
CA ARG A 254 5.66 -9.39 14.43
C ARG A 254 6.97 -10.12 14.16
N ASN A 255 7.69 -10.47 15.23
CA ASN A 255 8.94 -11.22 15.17
C ASN A 255 10.02 -10.54 14.30
N ASN A 256 9.99 -9.20 14.21
CA ASN A 256 10.92 -8.39 13.41
C ASN A 256 11.03 -8.86 11.94
N GLN A 257 9.93 -9.39 11.39
CA GLN A 257 9.91 -9.81 9.99
C GLN A 257 10.05 -8.60 9.08
N ILE A 258 10.85 -8.75 8.02
CA ILE A 258 10.97 -7.76 6.94
C ILE A 258 10.17 -8.29 5.75
N PRO A 259 8.95 -7.78 5.53
CA PRO A 259 8.11 -8.25 4.45
C PRO A 259 8.50 -7.63 3.10
N THR A 260 8.37 -8.44 2.06
CA THR A 260 8.64 -8.05 0.68
C THR A 260 7.48 -8.48 -0.21
N LEU A 261 7.24 -7.76 -1.31
CA LEU A 261 6.18 -8.12 -2.24
C LEU A 261 6.45 -9.49 -2.89
N LEU A 262 7.72 -9.83 -3.12
CA LEU A 262 8.12 -11.16 -3.58
C LEU A 262 7.80 -12.25 -2.55
N GLY A 263 7.94 -11.96 -1.25
CA GLY A 263 7.52 -12.86 -0.19
C GLY A 263 6.03 -13.17 -0.28
N ILE A 264 5.20 -12.14 -0.47
CA ILE A 264 3.75 -12.29 -0.68
C ILE A 264 3.44 -13.14 -1.92
N LEU A 265 4.11 -12.87 -3.06
CA LEU A 265 3.93 -13.66 -4.29
C LEU A 265 4.28 -15.14 -4.07
N ASN A 266 5.35 -15.42 -3.34
CA ASN A 266 5.73 -16.78 -2.95
C ASN A 266 4.79 -17.43 -1.91
N GLY A 267 3.72 -16.74 -1.50
CA GLY A 267 2.76 -17.23 -0.51
C GLY A 267 3.26 -17.16 0.94
N LYS A 268 4.29 -16.37 1.23
CA LYS A 268 4.78 -16.18 2.60
C LYS A 268 3.78 -15.36 3.39
N LYS A 269 3.24 -15.96 4.46
CA LYS A 269 2.39 -15.29 5.43
C LYS A 269 3.21 -14.36 6.33
N TYR A 270 2.71 -13.16 6.53
CA TYR A 270 3.20 -12.21 7.52
C TYR A 270 2.10 -11.86 8.54
N HIS A 271 2.49 -11.28 9.67
CA HIS A 271 1.57 -10.77 10.69
C HIS A 271 1.86 -9.29 10.89
N ALA A 272 1.03 -8.46 10.27
CA ALA A 272 1.09 -7.01 10.37
C ALA A 272 0.22 -6.54 11.53
N ASP A 273 0.77 -5.70 12.39
CA ASP A 273 0.02 -4.97 13.40
C ASP A 273 -0.02 -3.50 12.99
N LEU A 274 -1.21 -2.92 12.91
CA LEU A 274 -1.41 -1.51 12.66
C LEU A 274 -2.05 -0.88 13.89
N TYR A 275 -1.36 0.08 14.49
CA TYR A 275 -1.95 0.98 15.47
C TYR A 275 -2.53 2.21 14.76
N VAL A 276 -3.76 2.59 15.09
CA VAL A 276 -4.40 3.82 14.59
C VAL A 276 -5.08 4.56 15.73
N ARG A 277 -4.78 5.86 15.85
CA ARG A 277 -5.54 6.79 16.68
C ARG A 277 -6.09 7.94 15.84
N ARG A 278 -7.31 8.37 16.14
CA ARG A 278 -7.98 9.49 15.49
C ARG A 278 -7.68 10.78 16.22
N LEU A 279 -7.17 11.78 15.50
CA LEU A 279 -6.90 13.12 15.99
C LEU A 279 -7.80 14.10 15.24
N PRO A 280 -8.75 14.79 15.91
CA PRO A 280 -9.60 15.79 15.23
C PRO A 280 -8.75 16.85 14.53
N LEU A 281 -9.13 17.23 13.30
CA LEU A 281 -8.36 18.20 12.51
C LEU A 281 -8.28 19.56 13.23
N ASP A 282 -9.32 19.91 14.00
CA ASP A 282 -9.40 21.15 14.78
C ASP A 282 -8.35 21.22 15.91
N SER A 283 -7.81 20.08 16.35
CA SER A 283 -6.72 20.06 17.34
C SER A 283 -5.34 20.36 16.75
N ILE A 284 -5.23 20.48 15.43
CA ILE A 284 -3.97 20.75 14.74
C ILE A 284 -3.87 22.26 14.50
N PRO A 285 -2.73 22.90 14.82
CA PRO A 285 -2.57 24.35 14.61
C PRO A 285 -2.68 24.78 13.14
N GLU A 286 -3.20 25.99 12.90
CA GLU A 286 -3.28 26.56 11.55
C GLU A 286 -1.97 27.22 11.11
N ASN A 287 -1.24 27.81 12.05
CA ASN A 287 0.05 28.43 11.79
C ASN A 287 1.06 27.36 11.33
N GLU A 288 1.80 27.63 10.25
CA GLU A 288 2.72 26.64 9.67
C GLU A 288 3.82 26.19 10.64
N ALA A 289 4.36 27.11 11.45
CA ALA A 289 5.41 26.80 12.42
C ALA A 289 4.87 25.94 13.57
N GLU A 290 3.69 26.27 14.10
CA GLU A 290 3.03 25.49 15.15
C GLU A 290 2.61 24.11 14.64
N CYS A 291 2.10 24.03 13.40
CA CYS A 291 1.75 22.77 12.74
C CYS A 291 2.99 21.89 12.52
N ALA A 292 4.13 22.50 12.18
CA ALA A 292 5.42 21.81 12.06
C ALA A 292 5.90 21.27 13.42
N MET A 293 5.81 22.08 14.48
CA MET A 293 6.12 21.65 15.85
C MET A 293 5.21 20.52 16.32
N TRP A 294 3.91 20.62 16.02
CA TRP A 294 2.93 19.57 16.31
C TRP A 294 3.33 18.25 15.65
N LEU A 295 3.74 18.27 14.38
CA LEU A 295 4.16 17.04 13.68
C LEU A 295 5.46 16.48 14.27
N HIS A 296 6.41 17.33 14.66
CA HIS A 296 7.62 16.87 15.37
C HIS A 296 7.30 16.21 16.71
N LYS A 297 6.33 16.75 17.46
CA LYS A 297 5.85 16.13 18.70
C LYS A 297 5.15 14.79 18.42
N LEU A 298 4.29 14.73 17.41
CA LEU A 298 3.62 13.49 16.99
C LEU A 298 4.64 12.37 16.69
N TYR A 299 5.75 12.70 16.01
CA TYR A 299 6.79 11.73 15.70
C TYR A 299 7.63 11.30 16.91
N GLN A 300 7.74 12.14 17.95
CA GLN A 300 8.32 11.70 19.24
C GLN A 300 7.41 10.68 19.91
N GLU A 301 6.11 10.93 19.95
CA GLU A 301 5.12 9.98 20.50
C GLU A 301 5.10 8.65 19.72
N LYS A 302 5.24 8.70 18.37
CA LYS A 302 5.40 7.52 17.53
C LYS A 302 6.68 6.73 17.84
N ASP A 303 7.76 7.42 18.19
CA ASP A 303 9.05 6.81 18.52
C ASP A 303 8.95 6.04 19.83
N GLU A 304 8.33 6.63 20.85
CA GLU A 304 8.02 5.98 22.12
C GLU A 304 7.08 4.78 21.93
N LEU A 305 6.06 4.92 21.08
CA LEU A 305 5.14 3.82 20.75
C LEU A 305 5.90 2.66 20.10
N GLN A 306 6.82 2.95 19.19
CA GLN A 306 7.64 1.95 18.51
C GLN A 306 8.64 1.29 19.47
N GLU A 307 9.17 2.03 20.44
CA GLU A 307 9.98 1.47 21.53
C GLU A 307 9.17 0.46 22.36
N LYS A 308 7.96 0.84 22.78
CA LYS A 308 7.06 -0.06 23.52
C LYS A 308 6.75 -1.32 22.72
N TYR A 309 6.47 -1.21 21.42
CA TYR A 309 6.27 -2.38 20.56
C TYR A 309 7.54 -3.25 20.48
N SER A 310 8.72 -2.65 20.36
CA SER A 310 9.99 -3.39 20.32
C SER A 310 10.26 -4.18 21.60
N LEU A 311 9.74 -3.74 22.75
CA LEU A 311 9.91 -4.41 24.05
C LEU A 311 8.82 -5.47 24.31
N THR A 312 7.59 -5.20 23.89
CA THR A 312 6.42 -6.02 24.24
C THR A 312 5.93 -6.94 23.12
N GLY A 313 6.28 -6.65 21.87
CA GLY A 313 5.83 -7.38 20.68
C GLY A 313 4.41 -7.05 20.22
N CYS A 314 3.73 -6.10 20.84
CA CYS A 314 2.39 -5.66 20.45
C CYS A 314 2.20 -4.16 20.69
N PHE A 315 1.19 -3.57 20.04
CA PHE A 315 0.79 -2.19 20.33
C PHE A 315 -0.12 -2.14 21.57
N PRO A 316 -0.15 -1.01 22.30
CA PRO A 316 -1.10 -0.80 23.38
C PRO A 316 -2.53 -0.67 22.86
N GLY A 317 -3.50 -1.02 23.70
CA GLY A 317 -4.93 -0.86 23.43
C GLY A 317 -5.61 -2.12 22.89
N PRO A 318 -6.95 -2.10 22.75
CA PRO A 318 -7.72 -3.24 22.28
C PRO A 318 -7.53 -3.45 20.77
N THR A 319 -7.76 -4.69 20.34
CA THR A 319 -7.77 -5.06 18.93
C THR A 319 -9.19 -5.04 18.38
N LEU A 320 -9.42 -4.27 17.31
CA LEU A 320 -10.71 -4.14 16.65
C LEU A 320 -10.54 -4.37 15.15
N THR A 321 -10.12 -5.57 14.79
CA THR A 321 -9.84 -5.94 13.40
C THR A 321 -11.14 -6.24 12.66
N PRO A 322 -11.56 -5.45 11.66
CA PRO A 322 -12.70 -5.82 10.83
C PRO A 322 -12.37 -7.10 10.03
N PRO A 323 -13.36 -7.98 9.76
CA PRO A 323 -13.15 -9.18 8.98
C PRO A 323 -12.73 -8.85 7.53
N CYS A 324 -12.01 -9.77 6.90
CA CYS A 324 -11.67 -9.65 5.48
C CYS A 324 -12.95 -9.61 4.64
N ARG A 325 -13.05 -8.65 3.72
CA ARG A 325 -14.22 -8.55 2.84
C ARG A 325 -14.06 -9.50 1.66
N PRO A 326 -15.10 -10.26 1.28
CA PRO A 326 -15.00 -11.25 0.19
C PRO A 326 -14.85 -10.59 -1.19
N TRP A 327 -15.19 -9.30 -1.34
CA TRP A 327 -15.24 -8.59 -2.62
C TRP A 327 -13.90 -8.58 -3.36
N ALA A 328 -12.78 -8.41 -2.65
CA ALA A 328 -11.45 -8.47 -3.24
C ALA A 328 -11.16 -9.85 -3.86
N LEU A 329 -11.48 -10.93 -3.13
CA LEU A 329 -11.35 -12.29 -3.63
C LEU A 329 -12.29 -12.55 -4.82
N LEU A 330 -13.57 -12.15 -4.72
CA LEU A 330 -14.55 -12.35 -5.78
C LEU A 330 -14.16 -11.61 -7.07
N ASN A 331 -13.70 -10.37 -6.98
CA ASN A 331 -13.17 -9.62 -8.12
C ASN A 331 -11.94 -10.32 -8.72
N TRP A 332 -11.03 -10.83 -7.87
CA TRP A 332 -9.86 -11.55 -8.35
C TRP A 332 -10.22 -12.85 -9.07
N LEU A 333 -11.13 -13.66 -8.50
CA LEU A 333 -11.65 -14.88 -9.11
C LEU A 333 -12.39 -14.59 -10.43
N PHE A 334 -13.17 -13.51 -10.49
CA PHE A 334 -13.83 -13.06 -11.71
C PHE A 334 -12.80 -12.83 -12.84
N TRP A 335 -11.74 -12.07 -12.59
CA TRP A 335 -10.69 -11.82 -13.59
C TRP A 335 -9.92 -13.08 -13.97
N ILE A 336 -9.64 -13.96 -13.01
CA ILE A 336 -9.04 -15.27 -13.27
C ILE A 336 -9.91 -16.07 -14.26
N LEU A 337 -11.20 -16.21 -13.98
CA LEU A 337 -12.11 -16.99 -14.83
C LEU A 337 -12.27 -16.36 -16.22
N LEU A 338 -12.43 -15.03 -16.28
CA LEU A 338 -12.61 -14.29 -17.52
C LEU A 338 -11.38 -14.38 -18.43
N LEU A 339 -10.17 -14.35 -17.86
CA LEU A 339 -8.93 -14.25 -18.64
C LEU A 339 -8.24 -15.60 -18.88
N LEU A 340 -8.38 -16.58 -17.98
CA LEU A 340 -7.72 -17.87 -18.15
C LEU A 340 -8.35 -18.71 -19.26
N PHE A 341 -9.68 -18.69 -19.42
CA PHE A 341 -10.33 -19.45 -20.50
C PHE A 341 -9.84 -19.06 -21.91
N PRO A 342 -9.87 -17.79 -22.32
CA PRO A 342 -9.34 -17.39 -23.62
C PRO A 342 -7.82 -17.61 -23.73
N LEU A 343 -7.07 -17.47 -22.64
CA LEU A 343 -5.64 -17.79 -22.62
C LEU A 343 -5.40 -19.28 -22.90
N CYS A 344 -6.15 -20.18 -22.27
CA CYS A 344 -6.06 -21.62 -22.52
C CYS A 344 -6.38 -21.95 -23.98
N LEU A 345 -7.44 -21.36 -24.55
CA LEU A 345 -7.77 -21.53 -25.97
C LEU A 345 -6.64 -21.03 -26.90
N LEU A 346 -6.06 -19.86 -26.58
CA LEU A 346 -4.94 -19.31 -27.34
C LEU A 346 -3.73 -20.24 -27.29
N LEU A 347 -3.37 -20.75 -26.11
CA LEU A 347 -2.26 -21.68 -25.94
C LEU A 347 -2.50 -22.99 -26.70
N LEU A 348 -3.71 -23.56 -26.63
CA LEU A 348 -4.08 -24.77 -27.37
C LEU A 348 -3.94 -24.58 -28.88
N ARG A 349 -4.47 -23.47 -29.42
CA ARG A 349 -4.32 -23.13 -30.85
C ARG A 349 -2.87 -22.93 -31.25
N LEU A 350 -2.08 -22.31 -30.38
CA LEU A 350 -0.65 -22.10 -30.61
C LEU A 350 0.11 -23.43 -30.67
N PHE A 351 -0.17 -24.37 -29.76
CA PHE A 351 0.38 -25.73 -29.81
C PHE A 351 -0.07 -26.49 -31.07
N GLN A 352 -1.36 -26.42 -31.43
CA GLN A 352 -1.91 -27.07 -32.61
C GLN A 352 -1.36 -26.48 -33.92
N SER A 353 -0.99 -25.19 -33.94
CA SER A 353 -0.45 -24.55 -35.14
C SER A 353 0.88 -25.14 -35.61
N GLY A 354 1.63 -25.80 -34.71
CA GLY A 354 2.95 -26.36 -34.99
C GLY A 354 4.01 -25.31 -35.37
N SER A 355 3.66 -24.01 -35.36
CA SER A 355 4.55 -22.95 -35.82
C SER A 355 5.57 -22.60 -34.74
N THR A 356 6.81 -23.04 -34.96
CA THR A 356 7.96 -22.73 -34.09
C THR A 356 8.17 -21.23 -33.92
N PHE A 357 7.89 -20.43 -34.95
CA PHE A 357 7.98 -18.97 -34.92
C PHE A 357 6.96 -18.34 -33.95
N ILE A 358 5.70 -18.78 -33.97
CA ILE A 358 4.64 -18.26 -33.08
C ILE A 358 4.93 -18.68 -31.63
N ILE A 359 5.35 -19.93 -31.42
CA ILE A 359 5.75 -20.44 -30.10
C ILE A 359 6.92 -19.60 -29.55
N PHE A 360 7.97 -19.41 -30.34
CA PHE A 360 9.14 -18.62 -29.95
C PHE A 360 8.76 -17.17 -29.60
N THR A 361 7.98 -16.51 -30.47
CA THR A 361 7.52 -15.13 -30.23
C THR A 361 6.72 -15.02 -28.93
N THR A 362 5.86 -16.00 -28.65
CA THR A 362 5.04 -16.02 -27.42
C THR A 362 5.91 -16.22 -26.17
N VAL A 363 6.91 -17.10 -26.22
CA VAL A 363 7.87 -17.29 -25.13
C VAL A 363 8.65 -16.00 -24.86
N VAL A 364 9.09 -15.30 -25.91
CA VAL A 364 9.78 -14.01 -25.79
C VAL A 364 8.87 -12.96 -25.14
N LEU A 365 7.60 -12.87 -25.54
CA LEU A 365 6.62 -11.95 -24.95
C LEU A 365 6.36 -12.27 -23.47
N CYS A 366 6.20 -13.55 -23.10
CA CYS A 366 6.04 -13.96 -21.71
C CYS A 366 7.27 -13.61 -20.86
N PHE A 367 8.47 -13.79 -21.41
CA PHE A 367 9.72 -13.41 -20.75
C PHE A 367 9.81 -11.89 -20.57
N ALA A 368 9.50 -11.10 -21.60
CA ALA A 368 9.47 -9.65 -21.53
C ALA A 368 8.45 -9.14 -20.50
N ALA A 369 7.25 -9.73 -20.46
CA ALA A 369 6.22 -9.42 -19.47
C ALA A 369 6.71 -9.73 -18.04
N SER A 370 7.34 -10.88 -17.83
CA SER A 370 7.96 -11.26 -16.55
C SER A 370 9.03 -10.27 -16.11
N LEU A 371 9.89 -9.82 -17.02
CA LEU A 371 10.88 -8.77 -16.74
C LEU A 371 10.21 -7.44 -16.39
N GLY A 372 9.15 -7.05 -17.09
CA GLY A 372 8.36 -5.85 -16.81
C GLY A 372 7.76 -5.87 -15.40
N VAL A 373 7.17 -6.99 -14.98
CA VAL A 373 6.64 -7.18 -13.63
C VAL A 373 7.75 -7.07 -12.59
N ARG A 374 8.88 -7.75 -12.79
CA ARG A 374 10.02 -7.67 -11.87
C ARG A 374 10.53 -6.24 -11.75
N TRP A 375 10.54 -5.47 -12.84
CA TRP A 375 10.85 -4.05 -12.81
C TRP A 375 9.80 -3.22 -12.03
N MET A 376 8.51 -3.54 -12.14
CA MET A 376 7.43 -2.91 -11.35
C MET A 376 7.59 -3.20 -9.85
N ILE A 377 7.85 -4.45 -9.47
CA ILE A 377 8.19 -4.84 -8.09
C ILE A 377 9.46 -4.10 -7.65
N GLY A 378 10.45 -3.94 -8.52
CA GLY A 378 11.64 -3.15 -8.25
C GLY A 378 11.32 -1.69 -7.85
N GLN A 379 10.20 -1.10 -8.29
CA GLN A 379 9.79 0.24 -7.87
C GLN A 379 9.32 0.28 -6.41
N THR A 380 8.92 -0.85 -5.82
CA THR A 380 8.54 -0.94 -4.40
C THR A 380 9.74 -1.12 -3.49
N GLU A 381 10.91 -1.53 -3.99
CA GLU A 381 12.10 -1.77 -3.18
C GLU A 381 12.63 -0.52 -2.44
N ILE A 382 13.16 -0.74 -1.24
CA ILE A 382 13.72 0.33 -0.38
C ILE A 382 14.88 1.08 -1.07
N ASN A 383 15.69 0.38 -1.86
CA ASN A 383 16.88 0.92 -2.54
C ASN A 383 16.54 1.90 -3.67
N LYS A 384 15.32 1.83 -4.23
CA LYS A 384 14.81 2.79 -5.24
C LYS A 384 14.12 4.01 -4.61
N GLY A 385 14.12 4.11 -3.27
CA GLY A 385 13.63 5.24 -2.51
C GLY A 385 14.39 6.55 -2.77
N SER A 386 14.08 7.62 -2.02
CA SER A 386 14.78 8.90 -2.17
C SER A 386 16.29 8.76 -2.02
N SER A 387 17.06 9.46 -2.86
CA SER A 387 18.51 9.61 -2.72
C SER A 387 18.91 10.52 -1.55
N TYR A 388 17.95 10.93 -0.72
CA TYR A 388 18.19 11.66 0.51
C TYR A 388 19.22 10.91 1.36
N GLY A 389 20.32 11.59 1.69
CA GLY A 389 21.44 11.01 2.41
C GLY A 389 22.38 10.10 1.60
N ASN A 390 22.17 9.95 0.29
CA ASN A 390 23.09 9.18 -0.58
C ASN A 390 24.17 10.03 -1.26
N LYS A 391 24.01 11.35 -1.32
CA LYS A 391 25.07 12.26 -1.78
C LYS A 391 25.78 12.83 -0.55
N GLY A 392 27.06 12.50 -0.38
CA GLY A 392 27.89 13.22 0.56
C GLY A 392 27.87 14.72 0.23
N GLY A 393 27.59 15.56 1.22
CA GLY A 393 28.04 16.95 1.22
C GLY A 393 27.25 18.02 0.46
N GLN A 394 25.95 17.87 0.16
CA GLN A 394 25.12 19.05 -0.16
C GLN A 394 23.80 19.04 0.60
N LEU A 395 23.84 19.75 1.74
CA LEU A 395 22.67 20.19 2.51
C LEU A 395 21.89 21.19 1.64
N ASN A 396 20.73 20.79 1.12
CA ASN A 396 19.75 21.76 0.65
C ASN A 396 19.15 22.43 1.90
N ASN A 397 19.55 23.67 2.11
CA ASN A 397 19.00 24.59 3.10
C ASN A 397 17.60 25.08 2.69
N ASN A 398 16.60 24.19 2.66
CA ASN A 398 15.21 24.62 2.52
C ASN A 398 14.48 24.27 3.82
N ALA A 399 14.38 25.30 4.67
CA ALA A 399 13.48 25.37 5.80
C ALA A 399 12.01 25.26 5.37
#